data_AF-A0A8H4JIY2-F1
#
_entry.id   AF-A0A8H4JIY2-F1
#
_cell.length_a   1.000
_cell.length_b   1.000
_cell.length_c   1.000
_cell.angle_alpha   90.00
_cell.angle_beta   90.00
_cell.angle_gamma   90.00
#
_symmetry.space_group_name_H-M   'P 1'
#
loop_
_entity.id
_entity.type
_entity.pdbx_description
1 polymer ?
#
loop_
_entity_poly.entity_id
_entity_poly.type
_entity_poly.pdbx_seq_one_letter_code
_entity_poly.pdbx_strand_id
1 'polypeptide(L)'
;MVNPGGLSIASARYLTGPRNLTHSIAIKRALYSKAGSDPSSRLPLEANSLYSVVVAVAVITAVFAISAWPAGSPSNQPPPEELKEEFEIMSFQLPPGRPGNLTPEQEEKLRKLWTAVFQLTGVADEESSGANLLPQKEEASPAEADPKKKRGFGMFKKGKSGTSTPTEASAEEDKYNETKQFHETLANESPETIRHTIWSMVKHDHPDALVLRFLRARKWDVEKALVMLVSTMHWRHNDMKVDSEIMKNGDAFAVEDEKTDSPTKQVSADMMKQLRMGKSFLHGTDKQGRPICVVRVRLHKAGQECEESLEKYTVYIIETARMTLQPPVDTACIVFDMTGFSMANMDYTPVKFMIKCFEANYPESLGAVLVHKAPWLFQGIWKVIRGWLDPVVAAKVHFTNNRAELEEFIAPDHLIKELEGDENWEYKYIEPITGENDRMKDTQTRDRLLTGREELVKKFEHTTREWIRHPDGEPGKQLKAEREKIAKLLKEDYWNLDPYIRARTLYDRQGAIQSDGKTDWYSLKPPAAAGASTSADDID
;
A
#
# COMPACT_ATOMS: atom_id res chain seq x y z
N MET A 1 -30.79 12.01 61.32
CA MET A 1 -29.46 12.48 61.78
C MET A 1 -28.63 12.71 60.53
N VAL A 2 -28.79 13.89 59.94
CA VAL A 2 -27.86 15.04 59.94
C VAL A 2 -26.73 14.87 58.92
N ASN A 3 -26.73 15.82 57.99
CA ASN A 3 -25.87 16.03 56.83
C ASN A 3 -24.60 16.85 57.26
N PRO A 4 -23.83 17.52 56.37
CA PRO A 4 -22.42 17.27 56.07
C PRO A 4 -21.49 18.47 56.43
N GLY A 5 -20.20 18.40 56.07
CA GLY A 5 -19.28 19.55 56.02
C GLY A 5 -17.84 19.09 55.75
N GLY A 6 -16.98 19.72 54.95
CA GLY A 6 -17.00 21.04 54.33
C GLY A 6 -15.63 21.72 54.55
N LEU A 7 -14.96 22.11 53.45
CA LEU A 7 -13.84 23.09 53.34
C LEU A 7 -12.54 22.77 54.15
N SER A 8 -11.33 23.27 53.88
CA SER A 8 -10.85 24.46 53.15
C SER A 8 -9.37 24.32 52.71
N ILE A 9 -9.11 24.93 51.56
CA ILE A 9 -7.91 25.66 51.07
C ILE A 9 -7.07 26.37 52.16
N ALA A 10 -5.73 26.31 52.05
CA ALA A 10 -4.76 27.39 52.36
C ALA A 10 -3.37 27.02 51.75
N SER A 11 -2.88 27.69 50.70
CA SER A 11 -2.14 28.98 50.68
C SER A 11 -0.82 29.00 51.44
N ALA A 12 0.30 29.02 50.71
CA ALA A 12 1.55 29.65 51.14
C ALA A 12 1.99 30.67 50.07
N ARG A 13 1.98 31.94 50.46
CA ARG A 13 2.33 33.12 49.66
C ARG A 13 3.83 33.45 49.79
N TYR A 14 4.40 33.92 48.68
CA TYR A 14 5.31 35.07 48.50
C TYR A 14 6.24 35.54 49.64
N LEU A 15 7.53 35.68 49.28
CA LEU A 15 8.42 36.81 49.60
C LEU A 15 9.38 37.02 48.40
N THR A 16 9.15 38.02 47.52
CA THR A 16 9.77 39.38 47.43
C THR A 16 11.21 39.40 46.86
N GLY A 17 11.41 40.15 45.75
CA GLY A 17 12.64 40.27 44.92
C GLY A 17 13.79 41.12 45.52
N PRO A 18 14.61 41.93 44.78
CA PRO A 18 14.49 42.37 43.37
C PRO A 18 15.81 42.44 42.51
N ARG A 19 15.64 42.75 41.21
CA ARG A 19 16.49 43.56 40.28
C ARG A 19 17.97 43.20 40.04
N ASN A 20 18.33 42.93 38.77
CA ASN A 20 19.01 43.92 37.90
C ASN A 20 19.17 43.44 36.45
N LEU A 21 18.97 44.40 35.55
CA LEU A 21 18.98 44.35 34.09
C LEU A 21 20.14 45.26 33.66
N THR A 22 21.07 44.84 32.78
CA THR A 22 21.78 45.73 31.82
C THR A 22 22.79 44.98 30.93
N HIS A 23 22.95 45.56 29.71
CA HIS A 23 23.96 45.35 28.64
C HIS A 23 23.61 44.33 27.54
N SER A 24 23.75 44.61 26.24
CA SER A 24 23.96 45.86 25.48
C SER A 24 23.74 45.57 23.99
N ILE A 25 22.90 46.41 23.36
CA ILE A 25 22.94 47.08 22.04
C ILE A 25 24.03 46.64 21.01
N ALA A 26 23.62 46.30 19.77
CA ALA A 26 23.95 47.07 18.54
C ALA A 26 23.26 46.54 17.25
N ILE A 27 22.55 47.43 16.54
CA ILE A 27 21.95 47.26 15.20
C ILE A 27 22.34 48.47 14.32
N LYS A 28 22.68 48.22 13.04
CA LYS A 28 22.74 49.13 11.84
C LYS A 28 23.87 50.20 11.86
N ARG A 29 24.45 50.65 10.73
CA ARG A 29 24.01 50.77 9.32
C ARG A 29 25.20 51.13 8.39
N ALA A 30 25.06 50.74 7.12
CA ALA A 30 25.44 51.44 5.87
C ALA A 30 26.92 51.72 5.53
N LEU A 31 27.31 51.40 4.28
CA LEU A 31 27.81 52.37 3.28
C LEU A 31 27.57 51.81 1.84
N TYR A 32 26.78 52.57 1.05
CA TYR A 32 26.85 52.89 -0.40
C TYR A 32 27.26 51.82 -1.45
N SER A 33 26.82 51.79 -2.71
CA SER A 33 25.79 52.44 -3.55
C SER A 33 26.16 52.07 -5.00
N LYS A 34 25.22 51.52 -5.77
CA LYS A 34 25.09 51.53 -7.25
C LYS A 34 26.36 51.54 -8.14
N ALA A 35 26.55 50.45 -8.89
CA ALA A 35 26.74 50.45 -10.35
C ALA A 35 26.53 49.00 -10.86
N GLY A 36 25.75 48.84 -11.94
CA GLY A 36 25.23 47.54 -12.38
C GLY A 36 26.17 46.74 -13.28
N SER A 37 25.86 45.45 -13.41
CA SER A 37 25.95 44.61 -14.62
C SER A 37 25.62 43.17 -14.24
N ASP A 38 24.61 42.58 -14.89
CA ASP A 38 24.54 41.13 -15.08
C ASP A 38 25.57 40.80 -16.18
N PRO A 39 26.40 39.75 -16.07
CA PRO A 39 25.95 38.39 -16.38
C PRO A 39 26.58 37.28 -15.53
N SER A 40 25.86 36.16 -15.40
CA SER A 40 26.39 34.79 -15.31
C SER A 40 27.33 34.44 -14.14
N SER A 41 26.83 33.62 -13.21
CA SER A 41 27.42 32.33 -12.82
C SER A 41 27.00 31.95 -11.40
N ARG A 42 26.10 30.96 -11.31
CA ARG A 42 26.14 29.88 -10.31
C ARG A 42 25.00 28.91 -10.60
N LEU A 43 25.31 27.89 -11.40
CA LEU A 43 24.81 26.50 -11.40
C LEU A 43 25.72 25.73 -12.41
N PRO A 44 25.85 24.38 -12.38
CA PRO A 44 25.10 23.40 -11.59
C PRO A 44 25.94 22.25 -10.96
N LEU A 45 25.31 21.48 -10.06
CA LEU A 45 25.54 20.03 -9.94
C LEU A 45 24.50 19.37 -10.86
N GLU A 46 24.97 18.80 -11.97
CA GLU A 46 24.15 18.17 -13.00
C GLU A 46 23.61 16.81 -12.55
N ALA A 47 22.29 16.68 -12.56
CA ALA A 47 21.60 15.44 -12.89
C ALA A 47 20.59 15.77 -14.01
N ASN A 48 20.61 14.97 -15.08
CA ASN A 48 19.60 14.88 -16.15
C ASN A 48 19.44 16.02 -17.19
N SER A 49 20.53 16.57 -17.75
CA SER A 49 20.41 17.43 -18.96
C SER A 49 20.31 16.63 -20.27
N LEU A 50 20.91 15.44 -20.38
CA LEU A 50 20.76 14.60 -21.58
C LEU A 50 19.37 13.96 -21.70
N TYR A 51 18.78 13.53 -20.58
CA TYR A 51 17.45 12.89 -20.55
C TYR A 51 16.33 13.85 -20.98
N SER A 52 16.40 15.12 -20.56
CA SER A 52 15.42 16.14 -20.94
C SER A 52 15.52 16.54 -22.41
N VAL A 53 16.72 16.50 -23.00
CA VAL A 53 16.93 16.74 -24.44
C VAL A 53 16.46 15.57 -25.30
N VAL A 54 16.72 14.32 -24.90
CA VAL A 54 16.25 13.12 -25.63
C VAL A 54 14.71 13.03 -25.60
N VAL A 55 14.08 13.32 -24.46
CA VAL A 55 12.62 13.39 -24.32
C VAL A 55 12.04 14.53 -25.17
N ALA A 56 12.65 15.71 -25.18
CA ALA A 56 12.21 16.81 -26.04
C ALA A 56 12.31 16.45 -27.52
N VAL A 57 13.38 15.79 -27.96
CA VAL A 57 13.56 15.40 -29.38
C VAL A 57 12.56 14.32 -29.81
N ALA A 58 12.26 13.33 -28.95
CA ALA A 58 11.27 12.29 -29.21
C ALA A 58 9.83 12.84 -29.27
N VAL A 59 9.46 13.74 -28.36
CA VAL A 59 8.16 14.43 -28.37
C VAL A 59 8.05 15.34 -29.60
N ILE A 60 9.11 16.06 -29.97
CA ILE A 60 9.12 16.91 -31.16
C ILE A 60 8.97 16.08 -32.44
N THR A 61 9.70 14.96 -32.59
CA THR A 61 9.58 14.10 -33.77
C THR A 61 8.20 13.45 -33.90
N ALA A 62 7.58 13.06 -32.77
CA ALA A 62 6.22 12.54 -32.74
C ALA A 62 5.15 13.59 -33.07
N VAL A 63 5.28 14.82 -32.54
CA VAL A 63 4.42 15.96 -32.89
C VAL A 63 4.60 16.35 -34.37
N PHE A 64 5.80 16.22 -34.92
CA PHE A 64 6.05 16.39 -36.35
C PHE A 64 5.42 15.27 -37.19
N ALA A 65 5.38 14.03 -36.72
CA ALA A 65 4.69 12.93 -37.41
C ALA A 65 3.15 13.14 -37.43
N ILE A 66 2.57 13.66 -36.34
CA ILE A 66 1.14 13.98 -36.25
C ILE A 66 0.79 15.22 -37.10
N SER A 67 1.66 16.24 -37.13
CA SER A 67 1.45 17.46 -37.92
C SER A 67 1.82 17.33 -39.40
N ALA A 68 2.61 16.32 -39.77
CA ALA A 68 2.92 15.97 -41.15
C ALA A 68 1.86 15.07 -41.81
N TRP A 69 0.77 14.74 -41.12
CA TRP A 69 -0.38 14.10 -41.73
C TRP A 69 -0.98 15.08 -42.76
N PRO A 70 -0.97 14.76 -44.06
CA PRO A 70 -1.42 15.72 -45.07
C PRO A 70 -2.90 16.04 -44.87
N ALA A 71 -3.17 17.29 -44.49
CA ALA A 71 -4.51 17.87 -44.47
C ALA A 71 -5.05 17.92 -45.91
N GLY A 72 -5.68 16.84 -46.36
CA GLY A 72 -6.26 16.80 -47.71
C GLY A 72 -6.68 15.44 -48.29
N SER A 73 -6.63 14.32 -47.54
CA SER A 73 -7.12 13.02 -48.05
C SER A 73 -8.50 12.66 -47.44
N PRO A 74 -9.42 11.99 -48.18
CA PRO A 74 -10.83 11.85 -47.78
C PRO A 74 -11.12 10.89 -46.60
N SER A 75 -10.11 10.35 -45.93
CA SER A 75 -10.29 9.49 -44.76
C SER A 75 -9.84 10.22 -43.50
N ASN A 76 -10.71 11.07 -42.98
CA ASN A 76 -10.54 11.71 -41.68
C ASN A 76 -10.86 10.67 -40.58
N GLN A 77 -9.99 9.67 -40.40
CA GLN A 77 -10.05 8.78 -39.25
C GLN A 77 -9.09 9.31 -38.18
N PRO A 78 -9.52 9.38 -36.90
CA PRO A 78 -8.59 9.62 -35.80
C PRO A 78 -7.50 8.54 -35.80
N PRO A 79 -6.30 8.81 -35.24
CA PRO A 79 -5.28 7.79 -35.11
C PRO A 79 -5.85 6.54 -34.42
N PRO A 80 -5.49 5.32 -34.89
CA PRO A 80 -5.91 4.05 -34.29
C PRO A 80 -5.79 4.07 -32.76
N GLU A 81 -6.77 3.50 -32.05
CA GLU A 81 -6.80 3.39 -30.58
C GLU A 81 -5.48 2.82 -30.03
N GLU A 82 -4.89 1.85 -30.73
CA GLU A 82 -3.61 1.22 -30.42
C GLU A 82 -2.45 2.23 -30.36
N LEU A 83 -2.45 3.25 -31.22
CA LEU A 83 -1.44 4.31 -31.21
C LEU A 83 -1.68 5.32 -30.09
N LYS A 84 -2.93 5.52 -29.64
CA LYS A 84 -3.20 6.36 -28.45
C LYS A 84 -2.80 5.66 -27.16
N GLU A 85 -3.09 4.37 -27.04
CA GLU A 85 -2.61 3.55 -25.93
C GLU A 85 -1.07 3.52 -25.91
N GLU A 86 -0.41 3.30 -27.05
CA GLU A 86 1.05 3.38 -27.12
C GLU A 86 1.59 4.77 -26.74
N PHE A 87 0.95 5.87 -27.16
CA PHE A 87 1.36 7.23 -26.79
C PHE A 87 1.14 7.56 -25.30
N GLU A 88 0.03 7.14 -24.71
CA GLU A 88 -0.22 7.30 -23.27
C GLU A 88 0.78 6.47 -22.46
N ILE A 89 1.06 5.24 -22.88
CA ILE A 89 2.10 4.37 -22.31
C ILE A 89 3.50 5.00 -22.48
N MET A 90 3.78 5.65 -23.61
CA MET A 90 5.06 6.35 -23.85
C MET A 90 5.22 7.63 -23.04
N SER A 91 4.13 8.26 -22.60
CA SER A 91 4.15 9.44 -21.73
C SER A 91 4.35 9.12 -20.24
N PHE A 92 4.12 7.86 -19.84
CA PHE A 92 4.31 7.38 -18.48
C PHE A 92 5.62 6.59 -18.39
N GLN A 93 6.71 7.24 -17.98
CA GLN A 93 7.94 6.52 -17.69
C GLN A 93 7.70 5.60 -16.49
N LEU A 94 7.75 4.28 -16.72
CA LEU A 94 7.63 3.27 -15.67
C LEU A 94 8.54 3.63 -14.50
N PRO A 95 8.07 3.71 -13.25
CA PRO A 95 8.96 4.05 -12.15
C PRO A 95 10.03 2.96 -11.93
N PRO A 96 11.22 3.31 -11.41
CA PRO A 96 12.32 2.35 -11.24
C PRO A 96 11.94 1.21 -10.28
N GLY A 97 12.58 0.04 -10.47
CA GLY A 97 12.37 -1.12 -9.61
C GLY A 97 11.04 -1.84 -9.84
N ARG A 98 10.42 -1.64 -11.00
CA ARG A 98 9.15 -2.28 -11.44
C ARG A 98 9.39 -3.15 -12.67
N PRO A 99 8.48 -4.09 -12.99
CA PRO A 99 8.53 -4.81 -14.26
C PRO A 99 8.70 -3.83 -15.42
N GLY A 100 9.60 -4.14 -16.35
CA GLY A 100 9.94 -3.27 -17.48
C GLY A 100 10.92 -2.12 -17.18
N ASN A 101 11.25 -1.80 -15.93
CA ASN A 101 12.25 -0.79 -15.57
C ASN A 101 13.13 -1.23 -14.38
N LEU A 102 13.96 -2.25 -14.63
CA LEU A 102 14.97 -2.76 -13.70
C LEU A 102 16.37 -2.47 -14.24
N THR A 103 17.30 -2.11 -13.35
CA THR A 103 18.74 -2.16 -13.68
C THR A 103 19.22 -3.62 -13.74
N PRO A 104 20.37 -3.91 -14.37
CA PRO A 104 20.95 -5.26 -14.37
C PRO A 104 21.12 -5.85 -12.96
N GLU A 105 21.54 -5.03 -11.99
CA GLU A 105 21.73 -5.45 -10.60
C GLU A 105 20.39 -5.77 -9.92
N GLN A 106 19.37 -4.95 -10.18
CA GLN A 106 18.01 -5.18 -9.69
C GLN A 106 17.41 -6.46 -10.26
N GLU A 107 17.65 -6.73 -11.54
CA GLU A 107 17.22 -7.96 -12.20
C GLU A 107 17.93 -9.20 -11.64
N GLU A 108 19.23 -9.09 -11.33
CA GLU A 108 19.97 -10.15 -10.64
C GLU A 108 19.37 -10.44 -9.24
N LYS A 109 19.00 -9.40 -8.49
CA LYS A 109 18.35 -9.54 -7.18
C LYS A 109 16.96 -10.16 -7.29
N LEU A 110 16.20 -9.83 -8.33
CA LEU A 110 14.93 -10.47 -8.65
C LEU A 110 15.12 -11.98 -8.93
N ARG A 111 16.12 -12.35 -9.74
CA ARG A 111 16.47 -13.76 -9.97
C ARG A 111 16.78 -14.48 -8.66
N LYS A 112 17.63 -13.89 -7.81
CA LYS A 112 18.00 -14.45 -6.49
C LYS A 112 16.80 -14.66 -5.57
N LEU A 113 15.86 -13.70 -5.52
CA LEU A 113 14.66 -13.85 -4.70
C LEU A 113 13.74 -14.95 -5.25
N TRP A 114 13.54 -15.05 -6.57
CA TRP A 114 12.79 -16.17 -7.16
C TRP A 114 13.44 -17.52 -6.88
N THR A 115 14.78 -17.63 -6.96
CA THR A 115 15.49 -18.84 -6.55
C THR A 115 15.17 -19.23 -5.11
N ALA A 116 15.23 -18.27 -4.18
CA ALA A 116 14.91 -18.53 -2.78
C ALA A 116 13.43 -18.92 -2.56
N VAL A 117 12.50 -18.29 -3.29
CA VAL A 117 11.08 -18.68 -3.29
C VAL A 117 10.91 -20.12 -3.79
N PHE A 118 11.59 -20.53 -4.87
CA PHE A 118 11.50 -21.90 -5.38
C PHE A 118 12.09 -22.94 -4.43
N GLN A 119 13.21 -22.62 -3.76
CA GLN A 119 13.76 -23.48 -2.71
C GLN A 119 12.79 -23.66 -1.56
N LEU A 120 12.19 -22.55 -1.10
CA LEU A 120 11.21 -22.53 -0.02
C LEU A 120 9.94 -23.32 -0.34
N THR A 121 9.49 -23.25 -1.59
CA THR A 121 8.23 -23.85 -2.06
C THR A 121 8.38 -25.28 -2.59
N GLY A 122 9.60 -25.86 -2.54
CA GLY A 122 9.85 -27.21 -3.04
C GLY A 122 9.82 -27.33 -4.57
N VAL A 123 9.86 -26.21 -5.30
CA VAL A 123 9.82 -26.14 -6.77
C VAL A 123 11.22 -25.97 -7.38
N ALA A 124 12.25 -25.86 -6.54
CA ALA A 124 13.65 -25.82 -6.96
C ALA A 124 14.06 -27.13 -7.66
N ASP A 125 14.87 -27.03 -8.71
CA ASP A 125 15.43 -28.19 -9.40
C ASP A 125 16.62 -28.75 -8.58
N GLU A 126 16.94 -30.05 -8.68
CA GLU A 126 17.95 -30.73 -7.83
C GLU A 126 19.33 -30.05 -7.81
N GLU A 127 19.75 -29.42 -8.91
CA GLU A 127 21.02 -28.68 -9.02
C GLU A 127 21.02 -27.32 -8.29
N SER A 128 19.85 -26.74 -8.01
CA SER A 128 19.69 -25.43 -7.34
C SER A 128 19.61 -25.53 -5.82
N SER A 129 19.61 -26.75 -5.28
CA SER A 129 19.58 -27.08 -3.84
C SER A 129 20.87 -26.69 -3.09
N GLY A 130 21.94 -26.31 -3.80
CA GLY A 130 23.28 -26.09 -3.24
C GLY A 130 23.56 -24.70 -2.66
N ALA A 131 22.64 -23.73 -2.79
CA ALA A 131 22.80 -22.40 -2.20
C ALA A 131 21.89 -22.26 -0.98
N ASN A 132 22.45 -22.41 0.23
CA ASN A 132 21.78 -22.08 1.50
C ASN A 132 21.48 -20.58 1.54
N LEU A 133 20.33 -20.17 0.98
CA LEU A 133 19.80 -18.80 1.04
C LEU A 133 18.76 -18.63 2.16
N LEU A 134 18.42 -19.71 2.88
CA LEU A 134 17.52 -19.64 4.01
C LEU A 134 18.28 -19.14 5.25
N PRO A 135 17.76 -18.14 5.99
CA PRO A 135 18.36 -17.66 7.23
C PRO A 135 18.60 -18.81 8.21
N GLN A 136 19.85 -18.99 8.65
CA GLN A 136 20.19 -19.98 9.67
C GLN A 136 19.71 -19.50 11.04
N LYS A 137 19.11 -20.42 11.81
CA LYS A 137 18.76 -20.19 13.21
C LYS A 137 20.05 -20.03 14.01
N GLU A 138 20.31 -18.85 14.57
CA GLU A 138 21.29 -18.74 15.65
C GLU A 138 20.72 -19.50 16.86
N GLU A 139 21.28 -20.69 17.12
CA GLU A 139 20.96 -21.44 18.32
C GLU A 139 21.48 -20.67 19.53
N ALA A 140 20.57 -20.12 20.33
CA ALA A 140 20.87 -19.72 21.69
C ALA A 140 21.37 -20.97 22.43
N SER A 141 22.64 -20.93 22.85
CA SER A 141 23.26 -21.98 23.64
C SER A 141 22.44 -22.25 24.91
N PRO A 142 22.21 -23.52 25.30
CA PRO A 142 21.47 -23.82 26.52
C PRO A 142 22.25 -23.29 27.72
N ALA A 143 21.61 -22.45 28.54
CA ALA A 143 22.15 -22.07 29.84
C ALA A 143 22.31 -23.34 30.68
N GLU A 144 23.55 -23.76 30.92
CA GLU A 144 23.89 -24.83 31.85
C GLU A 144 23.39 -24.48 33.26
N ALA A 145 22.68 -25.43 33.86
CA ALA A 145 22.27 -25.38 35.25
C ALA A 145 23.50 -25.41 36.18
N ASP A 146 23.63 -24.37 36.99
CA ASP A 146 24.73 -24.10 37.90
C ASP A 146 24.75 -25.08 39.11
N PRO A 147 25.81 -25.87 39.36
CA PRO A 147 25.99 -26.52 40.64
C PRO A 147 26.89 -25.68 41.56
N LYS A 148 26.30 -25.28 42.68
CA LYS A 148 26.93 -24.67 43.86
C LYS A 148 28.34 -25.20 44.20
N LYS A 149 29.27 -24.23 44.34
CA LYS A 149 30.27 -23.99 45.43
C LYS A 149 31.76 -23.98 45.04
N LYS A 150 32.33 -22.80 45.34
CA LYS A 150 33.52 -22.49 46.16
C LYS A 150 34.94 -22.55 45.53
N ARG A 151 35.58 -21.37 45.68
CA ARG A 151 36.99 -21.08 46.07
C ARG A 151 38.07 -21.22 45.00
N GLY A 152 38.78 -20.11 44.77
CA GLY A 152 40.15 -20.13 44.24
C GLY A 152 40.59 -18.77 43.70
N PHE A 153 41.41 -18.05 44.47
CA PHE A 153 42.01 -16.76 44.12
C PHE A 153 43.22 -16.91 43.16
N GLY A 154 43.41 -15.91 42.30
CA GLY A 154 44.70 -15.52 41.67
C GLY A 154 44.96 -16.10 40.27
N MET A 155 45.69 -15.48 39.34
CA MET A 155 46.45 -14.22 39.26
C MET A 155 47.04 -14.16 37.82
N PHE A 156 47.27 -12.97 37.27
CA PHE A 156 48.11 -12.61 36.09
C PHE A 156 47.61 -12.78 34.63
N LYS A 157 47.17 -11.64 34.06
CA LYS A 157 47.85 -10.79 33.03
C LYS A 157 48.43 -11.42 31.74
N LYS A 158 47.84 -10.96 30.61
CA LYS A 158 48.46 -10.35 29.38
C LYS A 158 48.33 -11.13 28.06
N GLY A 159 47.65 -10.51 27.09
CA GLY A 159 47.80 -10.81 25.65
C GLY A 159 46.67 -10.24 24.79
N LYS A 160 46.93 -9.10 24.11
CA LYS A 160 46.04 -8.42 23.15
C LYS A 160 45.89 -9.23 21.85
N SER A 161 44.67 -9.31 21.32
CA SER A 161 44.36 -8.97 19.92
C SER A 161 42.86 -8.66 19.80
N GLY A 162 42.52 -7.61 19.07
CA GLY A 162 41.27 -6.88 19.16
C GLY A 162 40.02 -7.66 18.75
N THR A 163 39.00 -7.57 19.59
CA THR A 163 37.61 -7.86 19.24
C THR A 163 36.87 -6.53 19.25
N SER A 164 36.42 -6.10 18.08
CA SER A 164 35.39 -5.08 17.95
C SER A 164 34.16 -5.55 18.70
N THR A 165 33.77 -4.77 19.71
CA THR A 165 32.50 -4.90 20.43
C THR A 165 31.34 -4.98 19.44
N PRO A 166 30.35 -5.87 19.59
CA PRO A 166 29.14 -5.81 18.79
C PRO A 166 28.36 -4.57 19.20
N THR A 167 28.17 -3.65 18.25
CA THR A 167 27.29 -2.50 18.38
C THR A 167 25.84 -2.99 18.56
N GLU A 168 25.06 -2.22 19.33
CA GLU A 168 23.63 -2.34 19.64
C GLU A 168 22.70 -2.37 18.40
N ALA A 169 22.87 -3.33 17.48
CA ALA A 169 22.14 -3.36 16.21
C ALA A 169 21.04 -4.45 16.11
N SER A 170 20.81 -5.27 17.13
CA SER A 170 19.91 -6.44 17.01
C SER A 170 18.49 -6.24 17.55
N ALA A 171 18.16 -5.12 18.18
CA ALA A 171 16.82 -4.89 18.74
C ALA A 171 15.92 -3.98 17.88
N GLU A 172 16.48 -3.14 17.01
CA GLU A 172 15.69 -2.25 16.13
C GLU A 172 15.20 -2.94 14.83
N GLU A 173 15.81 -4.06 14.41
CA GLU A 173 15.57 -4.63 13.07
C GLU A 173 14.28 -5.47 12.94
N ASP A 174 13.59 -5.83 14.03
CA ASP A 174 12.38 -6.66 13.96
C ASP A 174 11.14 -6.03 14.61
N LYS A 175 10.85 -4.77 14.26
CA LYS A 175 9.71 -3.96 14.76
C LYS A 175 8.36 -4.71 14.77
N TYR A 176 8.17 -5.65 13.83
CA TYR A 176 6.91 -6.37 13.63
C TYR A 176 6.98 -7.88 13.92
N ASN A 177 8.09 -8.38 14.49
CA ASN A 177 8.35 -9.80 14.72
C ASN A 177 8.33 -10.65 13.43
N GLU A 178 8.73 -10.06 12.30
CA GLU A 178 8.84 -10.71 11.00
C GLU A 178 9.76 -11.93 11.07
N THR A 179 10.91 -11.85 11.74
CA THR A 179 11.85 -12.99 11.81
C THR A 179 11.24 -14.17 12.57
N LYS A 180 10.52 -13.87 13.66
CA LYS A 180 9.78 -14.89 14.41
C LYS A 180 8.70 -15.55 13.54
N GLN A 181 7.87 -14.74 12.87
CA GLN A 181 6.80 -15.23 11.99
C GLN A 181 7.35 -16.06 10.81
N PHE A 182 8.51 -15.67 10.28
CA PHE A 182 9.21 -16.43 9.25
C PHE A 182 9.52 -17.85 9.74
N HIS A 183 10.20 -17.97 10.89
CA HIS A 183 10.53 -19.29 11.45
C HIS A 183 9.31 -20.11 11.85
N GLU A 184 8.26 -19.48 12.39
CA GLU A 184 7.01 -20.15 12.71
C GLU A 184 6.31 -20.69 11.46
N THR A 185 6.37 -19.96 10.35
CA THR A 185 5.82 -20.42 9.07
C THR A 185 6.59 -21.61 8.53
N LEU A 186 7.92 -21.55 8.52
CA LEU A 186 8.76 -22.68 8.10
C LEU A 186 8.57 -23.94 8.96
N ALA A 187 8.26 -23.76 10.24
CA ALA A 187 8.07 -24.86 11.17
C ALA A 187 6.69 -25.53 11.05
N ASN A 188 5.66 -24.78 10.65
CA ASN A 188 4.27 -25.22 10.74
C ASN A 188 3.57 -25.41 9.37
N GLU A 189 4.09 -24.81 8.30
CA GLU A 189 3.48 -24.86 6.97
C GLU A 189 4.27 -25.74 6.00
N SER A 190 3.56 -26.46 5.13
CA SER A 190 4.19 -27.22 4.05
C SER A 190 4.71 -26.28 2.95
N PRO A 191 5.75 -26.67 2.19
CA PRO A 191 6.20 -25.93 1.01
C PRO A 191 5.06 -25.66 0.02
N GLU A 192 4.13 -26.60 -0.15
CA GLU A 192 2.96 -26.47 -1.01
C GLU A 192 1.96 -25.43 -0.49
N THR A 193 1.72 -25.36 0.82
CA THR A 193 0.86 -24.33 1.43
C THR A 193 1.47 -22.93 1.25
N ILE A 194 2.77 -22.83 1.46
CA ILE A 194 3.54 -21.59 1.27
C ILE A 194 3.43 -21.14 -0.20
N ARG A 195 3.64 -22.08 -1.14
CA ARG A 195 3.50 -21.84 -2.57
C ARG A 195 2.11 -21.32 -2.93
N HIS A 196 1.07 -22.03 -2.50
CA HIS A 196 -0.31 -21.67 -2.79
C HIS A 196 -0.63 -20.26 -2.29
N THR A 197 -0.17 -19.90 -1.11
CA THR A 197 -0.46 -18.57 -0.53
C THR A 197 0.30 -17.45 -1.22
N ILE A 198 1.56 -17.65 -1.62
CA ILE A 198 2.28 -16.67 -2.45
C ILE A 198 1.54 -16.43 -3.77
N TRP A 199 1.07 -17.49 -4.43
CA TRP A 199 0.35 -17.37 -5.68
C TRP A 199 -1.07 -16.80 -5.52
N SER A 200 -1.74 -17.01 -4.38
CA SER A 200 -3.03 -16.36 -4.10
C SER A 200 -2.88 -14.85 -3.91
N MET A 201 -1.72 -14.37 -3.44
CA MET A 201 -1.42 -12.94 -3.29
C MET A 201 -1.26 -12.21 -4.62
N VAL A 202 -0.83 -12.91 -5.68
CA VAL A 202 -0.59 -12.34 -7.02
C VAL A 202 -1.89 -11.82 -7.63
N LYS A 203 -3.00 -12.55 -7.51
CA LYS A 203 -4.30 -12.16 -8.11
C LYS A 203 -4.15 -11.77 -9.59
N HIS A 204 -4.45 -10.52 -9.95
CA HIS A 204 -4.30 -9.96 -11.30
C HIS A 204 -3.00 -9.15 -11.48
N ASP A 205 -2.17 -9.04 -10.44
CA ASP A 205 -0.86 -8.39 -10.52
C ASP A 205 0.11 -9.23 -11.36
N HIS A 206 1.13 -8.58 -11.93
CA HIS A 206 2.27 -9.29 -12.51
C HIS A 206 3.03 -10.04 -11.39
N PRO A 207 3.42 -11.32 -11.53
CA PRO A 207 4.10 -12.06 -10.47
C PRO A 207 5.38 -11.39 -9.96
N ASP A 208 6.22 -10.85 -10.87
CA ASP A 208 7.39 -10.05 -10.49
C ASP A 208 7.03 -8.78 -9.71
N ALA A 209 5.90 -8.13 -10.01
CA ALA A 209 5.50 -6.92 -9.29
C ALA A 209 5.29 -7.21 -7.80
N LEU A 210 4.73 -8.38 -7.46
CA LEU A 210 4.56 -8.80 -6.07
C LEU A 210 5.91 -8.87 -5.35
N VAL A 211 6.85 -9.66 -5.84
CA VAL A 211 8.15 -9.88 -5.17
C VAL A 211 9.05 -8.63 -5.21
N LEU A 212 8.93 -7.79 -6.25
CA LEU A 212 9.66 -6.53 -6.36
C LEU A 212 9.26 -5.52 -5.28
N ARG A 213 8.00 -5.52 -4.80
CA ARG A 213 7.59 -4.68 -3.66
C ARG A 213 8.43 -4.97 -2.42
N PHE A 214 8.68 -6.25 -2.12
CA PHE A 214 9.48 -6.68 -0.97
C PHE A 214 10.97 -6.34 -1.16
N LEU A 215 11.51 -6.53 -2.37
CA LEU A 215 12.89 -6.11 -2.67
C LEU A 215 13.08 -4.60 -2.48
N ARG A 216 12.18 -3.76 -3.00
CA ARG A 216 12.25 -2.30 -2.81
C ARG A 216 12.14 -1.92 -1.34
N ALA A 217 11.18 -2.51 -0.62
CA ALA A 217 10.97 -2.26 0.82
C ALA A 217 12.16 -2.65 1.69
N ARG A 218 12.97 -3.62 1.25
CA ARG A 218 14.18 -4.07 1.94
C ARG A 218 15.47 -3.64 1.23
N LYS A 219 15.41 -2.56 0.46
CA LYS A 219 16.59 -1.91 -0.18
C LYS A 219 17.43 -2.90 -1.00
N TRP A 220 16.76 -3.83 -1.68
CA TRP A 220 17.34 -4.89 -2.50
C TRP A 220 18.19 -5.91 -1.74
N ASP A 221 17.97 -6.03 -0.43
CA ASP A 221 18.41 -7.15 0.39
C ASP A 221 17.47 -8.35 0.18
N VAL A 222 18.01 -9.45 -0.35
CA VAL A 222 17.22 -10.61 -0.78
C VAL A 222 16.71 -11.40 0.42
N GLU A 223 17.54 -11.58 1.44
CA GLU A 223 17.18 -12.37 2.62
C GLU A 223 16.12 -11.64 3.43
N LYS A 224 16.32 -10.33 3.67
CA LYS A 224 15.31 -9.52 4.37
C LYS A 224 14.00 -9.42 3.59
N ALA A 225 14.07 -9.34 2.25
CA ALA A 225 12.87 -9.35 1.41
C ALA A 225 12.11 -10.68 1.50
N LEU A 226 12.83 -11.81 1.51
CA LEU A 226 12.22 -13.14 1.68
C LEU A 226 11.56 -13.28 3.05
N VAL A 227 12.24 -12.85 4.12
CA VAL A 227 11.67 -12.85 5.48
C VAL A 227 10.37 -12.07 5.50
N MET A 228 10.36 -10.82 5.03
CA MET A 228 9.16 -9.98 5.00
C MET A 228 8.02 -10.59 4.16
N LEU A 229 8.32 -11.19 3.00
CA LEU A 229 7.34 -11.85 2.13
C LEU A 229 6.63 -12.99 2.86
N VAL A 230 7.39 -13.86 3.51
CA VAL A 230 6.83 -15.03 4.21
C VAL A 230 6.08 -14.61 5.48
N SER A 231 6.55 -13.60 6.21
CA SER A 231 5.84 -13.08 7.38
C SER A 231 4.53 -12.38 6.99
N THR A 232 4.51 -11.69 5.85
CA THR A 232 3.28 -11.14 5.26
C THR A 232 2.29 -12.25 4.90
N MET A 233 2.78 -13.34 4.31
CA MET A 233 1.97 -14.51 3.97
C MET A 233 1.33 -15.11 5.23
N HIS A 234 2.12 -15.28 6.30
CA HIS A 234 1.63 -15.77 7.59
C HIS A 234 0.49 -14.90 8.12
N TRP A 235 0.72 -13.59 8.22
CA TRP A 235 -0.30 -12.65 8.68
C TRP A 235 -1.56 -12.71 7.78
N ARG A 236 -1.37 -12.77 6.46
CA ARG A 236 -2.47 -12.79 5.50
C ARG A 236 -3.33 -14.06 5.64
N HIS A 237 -2.69 -15.21 5.82
CA HIS A 237 -3.37 -16.51 5.85
C HIS A 237 -3.91 -16.87 7.23
N ASN A 238 -3.08 -16.73 8.27
CA ASN A 238 -3.35 -17.24 9.61
C ASN A 238 -4.01 -16.19 10.52
N ASP A 239 -3.46 -14.99 10.56
CA ASP A 239 -3.91 -13.95 11.50
C ASP A 239 -5.16 -13.22 10.98
N MET A 240 -5.04 -12.59 9.81
CA MET A 240 -6.06 -11.71 9.24
C MET A 240 -7.02 -12.43 8.30
N LYS A 241 -6.63 -13.60 7.78
CA LYS A 241 -7.45 -14.45 6.90
C LYS A 241 -8.08 -13.69 5.74
N VAL A 242 -7.25 -12.91 5.05
CA VAL A 242 -7.69 -11.93 4.05
C VAL A 242 -8.48 -12.59 2.92
N ASP A 243 -7.96 -13.69 2.36
CA ASP A 243 -8.60 -14.34 1.21
C ASP A 243 -9.75 -15.26 1.63
N SER A 244 -9.65 -15.94 2.78
CA SER A 244 -10.62 -16.95 3.22
C SER A 244 -11.82 -16.40 3.99
N GLU A 245 -11.66 -15.25 4.67
CA GLU A 245 -12.73 -14.57 5.39
C GLU A 245 -13.07 -13.23 4.71
N ILE A 246 -12.15 -12.27 4.65
CA ILE A 246 -12.49 -10.88 4.27
C ILE A 246 -12.98 -10.78 2.82
N MET A 247 -12.17 -11.23 1.85
CA MET A 247 -12.48 -11.07 0.42
C MET A 247 -13.52 -12.07 -0.08
N LYS A 248 -13.56 -13.27 0.51
CA LYS A 248 -14.56 -14.29 0.18
C LYS A 248 -15.95 -13.91 0.67
N ASN A 249 -16.06 -13.35 1.87
CA ASN A 249 -17.35 -13.04 2.49
C ASN A 249 -17.86 -11.66 2.07
N GLY A 250 -16.97 -10.66 2.02
CA GLY A 250 -17.30 -9.28 1.66
C GLY A 250 -18.37 -8.65 2.54
N ASP A 251 -19.01 -7.60 2.04
CA ASP A 251 -20.08 -6.89 2.72
C ASP A 251 -21.43 -7.63 2.63
N ALA A 252 -21.65 -8.43 1.57
CA ALA A 252 -22.81 -9.31 1.44
C ALA A 252 -22.99 -10.27 2.63
N PHE A 253 -21.90 -10.91 3.08
CA PHE A 253 -21.95 -11.73 4.29
C PHE A 253 -22.26 -10.88 5.53
N ALA A 254 -21.61 -9.73 5.68
CA ALA A 254 -21.78 -8.88 6.85
C ALA A 254 -23.23 -8.38 7.01
N VAL A 255 -23.92 -8.07 5.90
CA VAL A 255 -25.35 -7.72 5.88
C VAL A 255 -26.24 -8.86 6.36
N GLU A 256 -25.93 -10.10 6.04
CA GLU A 256 -26.70 -11.23 6.53
C GLU A 256 -26.35 -11.55 7.98
N ASP A 257 -25.06 -11.54 8.31
CA ASP A 257 -24.53 -11.88 9.63
C ASP A 257 -25.00 -10.92 10.73
N GLU A 258 -25.09 -9.60 10.44
CA GLU A 258 -25.58 -8.59 11.40
C GLU A 258 -27.04 -8.84 11.85
N LYS A 259 -27.82 -9.61 11.06
CA LYS A 259 -29.22 -9.98 11.35
C LYS A 259 -29.33 -11.27 12.16
N THR A 260 -28.24 -12.01 12.32
CA THR A 260 -28.22 -13.31 13.03
C THR A 260 -27.83 -13.15 14.50
N ASP A 261 -27.62 -14.27 15.20
CA ASP A 261 -27.05 -14.34 16.55
C ASP A 261 -25.66 -15.01 16.54
N SER A 262 -24.91 -14.80 15.46
CA SER A 262 -23.57 -15.37 15.32
C SER A 262 -22.54 -14.72 16.26
N PRO A 263 -21.42 -15.40 16.57
CA PRO A 263 -20.32 -14.79 17.29
C PRO A 263 -19.68 -13.58 16.57
N THR A 264 -19.81 -13.50 15.25
CA THR A 264 -19.22 -12.44 14.41
C THR A 264 -20.17 -11.26 14.17
N LYS A 265 -21.43 -11.35 14.65
CA LYS A 265 -22.47 -10.34 14.45
C LYS A 265 -22.00 -8.92 14.74
N GLN A 266 -21.30 -8.70 15.85
CA GLN A 266 -20.81 -7.36 16.22
C GLN A 266 -19.79 -6.85 15.21
N VAL A 267 -18.85 -7.70 14.78
CA VAL A 267 -17.82 -7.35 13.79
C VAL A 267 -18.48 -6.93 12.47
N SER A 268 -19.46 -7.72 12.03
CA SER A 268 -20.24 -7.48 10.81
C SER A 268 -21.09 -6.21 10.89
N ALA A 269 -21.80 -5.99 12.00
CA ALA A 269 -22.62 -4.79 12.22
C ALA A 269 -21.75 -3.52 12.23
N ASP A 270 -20.60 -3.56 12.91
CA ASP A 270 -19.65 -2.45 12.94
C ASP A 270 -19.04 -2.18 11.55
N MET A 271 -18.73 -3.22 10.78
CA MET A 271 -18.22 -3.09 9.41
C MET A 271 -19.28 -2.45 8.50
N MET A 272 -20.51 -2.91 8.56
CA MET A 272 -21.63 -2.38 7.77
C MET A 272 -21.98 -0.94 8.16
N LYS A 273 -21.93 -0.61 9.45
CA LYS A 273 -22.09 0.78 9.92
C LYS A 273 -21.04 1.70 9.28
N GLN A 274 -19.78 1.27 9.25
CA GLN A 274 -18.68 2.05 8.66
C GLN A 274 -18.81 2.21 7.13
N LEU A 275 -19.22 1.15 6.42
CA LEU A 275 -19.51 1.20 4.98
C LEU A 275 -20.70 2.12 4.68
N ARG A 276 -21.86 1.91 5.33
CA ARG A 276 -23.08 2.69 5.07
C ARG A 276 -22.90 4.19 5.28
N MET A 277 -22.09 4.60 6.27
CA MET A 277 -21.80 6.02 6.50
C MET A 277 -20.69 6.58 5.59
N GLY A 278 -20.01 5.74 4.80
CA GLY A 278 -18.87 6.13 3.98
C GLY A 278 -17.73 6.68 4.83
N LYS A 279 -17.36 5.97 5.91
CA LYS A 279 -16.24 6.36 6.79
C LYS A 279 -14.93 6.41 6.00
N SER A 280 -14.76 5.47 5.09
CA SER A 280 -13.74 5.48 4.05
C SER A 280 -14.34 4.96 2.74
N PHE A 281 -13.89 5.48 1.61
CA PHE A 281 -14.36 5.03 0.30
C PHE A 281 -13.33 5.30 -0.80
N LEU A 282 -13.46 4.58 -1.91
CA LEU A 282 -12.67 4.75 -3.11
C LEU A 282 -13.48 5.56 -4.12
N HIS A 283 -12.85 6.53 -4.76
CA HIS A 283 -13.44 7.20 -5.92
C HIS A 283 -12.38 7.92 -6.72
N GLY A 284 -12.35 7.69 -8.02
CA GLY A 284 -11.46 8.39 -8.94
C GLY A 284 -9.98 8.07 -8.77
N THR A 285 -9.17 8.85 -9.47
CA THR A 285 -7.71 8.71 -9.52
C THR A 285 -7.03 10.06 -9.41
N ASP A 286 -5.84 10.07 -8.81
CA ASP A 286 -5.01 11.26 -8.78
C ASP A 286 -4.28 11.49 -10.11
N LYS A 287 -3.48 12.56 -10.20
CA LYS A 287 -2.72 12.91 -11.41
C LYS A 287 -1.66 11.89 -11.82
N GLN A 288 -1.33 10.92 -10.94
CA GLN A 288 -0.43 9.81 -11.25
C GLN A 288 -1.22 8.53 -11.57
N GLY A 289 -2.55 8.60 -11.73
CA GLY A 289 -3.41 7.46 -12.00
C GLY A 289 -3.65 6.56 -10.79
N ARG A 290 -3.24 6.98 -9.58
CA ARG A 290 -3.40 6.17 -8.36
C ARG A 290 -4.85 6.24 -7.90
N PRO A 291 -5.51 5.11 -7.61
CA PRO A 291 -6.85 5.13 -7.03
C PRO A 291 -6.83 5.91 -5.72
N ILE A 292 -7.85 6.75 -5.52
CA ILE A 292 -7.96 7.60 -4.33
C ILE A 292 -8.87 6.92 -3.31
N CYS A 293 -8.35 6.76 -2.09
CA CYS A 293 -9.12 6.38 -0.92
C CYS A 293 -9.32 7.60 -0.02
N VAL A 294 -10.56 8.05 0.15
CA VAL A 294 -10.92 9.14 1.07
C VAL A 294 -11.30 8.54 2.42
N VAL A 295 -10.75 9.08 3.51
CA VAL A 295 -11.06 8.74 4.90
C VAL A 295 -11.64 9.97 5.58
N ARG A 296 -12.92 9.92 5.96
CA ARG A 296 -13.62 11.00 6.65
C ARG A 296 -13.40 10.90 8.15
N VAL A 297 -12.36 11.55 8.67
CA VAL A 297 -11.91 11.36 10.06
C VAL A 297 -12.98 11.80 11.08
N ARG A 298 -13.79 12.81 10.77
CA ARG A 298 -14.90 13.27 11.61
C ARG A 298 -15.93 12.18 11.97
N LEU A 299 -16.01 11.11 11.17
CA LEU A 299 -16.95 9.99 11.39
C LEU A 299 -16.41 8.93 12.34
N HIS A 300 -15.10 8.92 12.62
CA HIS A 300 -14.49 8.01 13.58
C HIS A 300 -14.67 8.53 15.01
N LYS A 301 -15.00 7.65 15.96
CA LYS A 301 -15.01 7.94 17.39
C LYS A 301 -14.42 6.75 18.14
N ALA A 302 -13.44 7.02 19.01
CA ALA A 302 -12.73 5.98 19.73
C ALA A 302 -13.70 5.11 20.56
N GLY A 303 -13.55 3.78 20.45
CA GLY A 303 -14.36 2.80 21.18
C GLY A 303 -15.79 2.58 20.69
N GLN A 304 -16.21 3.16 19.56
CA GLN A 304 -17.55 2.89 19.00
C GLN A 304 -17.65 1.58 18.22
N GLU A 305 -16.55 1.17 17.58
CA GLU A 305 -16.45 -0.09 16.86
C GLU A 305 -15.41 -0.96 17.57
N CYS A 306 -15.60 -2.29 17.54
CA CYS A 306 -14.60 -3.20 18.08
C CYS A 306 -13.32 -3.19 17.22
N GLU A 307 -12.19 -3.49 17.86
CA GLU A 307 -10.87 -3.45 17.21
C GLU A 307 -10.80 -4.39 16.01
N GLU A 308 -11.29 -5.63 16.14
CA GLU A 308 -11.33 -6.59 15.02
C GLU A 308 -12.10 -6.04 13.80
N SER A 309 -13.22 -5.35 14.02
CA SER A 309 -13.98 -4.75 12.91
C SER A 309 -13.23 -3.60 12.26
N LEU A 310 -12.55 -2.75 13.03
CA LEU A 310 -11.72 -1.67 12.49
C LEU A 310 -10.58 -2.22 11.63
N GLU A 311 -9.91 -3.28 12.08
CA GLU A 311 -8.84 -3.94 11.33
C GLU A 311 -9.34 -4.60 10.05
N LYS A 312 -10.38 -5.44 10.14
CA LYS A 312 -10.99 -6.13 8.99
C LYS A 312 -11.56 -5.15 7.96
N TYR A 313 -12.22 -4.08 8.42
CA TYR A 313 -12.70 -3.00 7.54
C TYR A 313 -11.54 -2.29 6.82
N THR A 314 -10.46 -1.98 7.53
CA THR A 314 -9.27 -1.35 6.94
C THR A 314 -8.67 -2.24 5.85
N VAL A 315 -8.50 -3.54 6.13
CA VAL A 315 -7.97 -4.51 5.17
C VAL A 315 -8.91 -4.71 3.99
N TYR A 316 -10.23 -4.75 4.22
CA TYR A 316 -11.24 -4.80 3.16
C TYR A 316 -11.10 -3.62 2.20
N ILE A 317 -10.93 -2.39 2.70
CA ILE A 317 -10.73 -1.20 1.86
C ILE A 317 -9.39 -1.27 1.11
N ILE A 318 -8.30 -1.69 1.75
CA ILE A 318 -6.99 -1.85 1.10
C ILE A 318 -7.07 -2.85 -0.06
N GLU A 319 -7.65 -4.03 0.19
CA GLU A 319 -7.76 -5.07 -0.83
C GLU A 319 -8.73 -4.68 -1.94
N THR A 320 -9.80 -3.96 -1.63
CA THR A 320 -10.70 -3.41 -2.64
C THR A 320 -9.99 -2.35 -3.50
N ALA A 321 -9.15 -1.50 -2.90
CA ALA A 321 -8.32 -0.55 -3.64
C ALA A 321 -7.34 -1.26 -4.58
N ARG A 322 -6.76 -2.39 -4.15
CA ARG A 322 -5.90 -3.21 -5.01
C ARG A 322 -6.62 -3.71 -6.25
N MET A 323 -7.92 -4.04 -6.16
CA MET A 323 -8.73 -4.45 -7.33
C MET A 323 -8.94 -3.33 -8.35
N THR A 324 -8.60 -2.09 -8.00
CA THR A 324 -8.77 -0.91 -8.87
C THR A 324 -7.45 -0.40 -9.46
N LEU A 325 -6.33 -1.05 -9.17
CA LEU A 325 -5.03 -0.68 -9.71
C LEU A 325 -4.95 -1.00 -11.20
N GLN A 326 -4.56 -0.02 -12.01
CA GLN A 326 -4.32 -0.18 -13.43
C GLN A 326 -2.82 -0.07 -13.72
N PRO A 327 -2.15 -1.14 -14.21
CA PRO A 327 -0.76 -1.04 -14.64
C PRO A 327 -0.55 0.13 -15.60
N PRO A 328 0.54 0.90 -15.48
CA PRO A 328 1.70 0.62 -14.63
C PRO A 328 1.59 1.08 -13.17
N VAL A 329 0.44 1.63 -12.76
CA VAL A 329 0.23 2.13 -11.42
C VAL A 329 0.06 0.98 -10.43
N ASP A 330 0.90 0.95 -9.41
CA ASP A 330 0.96 -0.10 -8.39
C ASP A 330 0.78 0.44 -6.96
N THR A 331 0.34 1.70 -6.81
CA THR A 331 0.15 2.36 -5.50
C THR A 331 -1.16 3.14 -5.43
N ALA A 332 -1.64 3.42 -4.22
CA ALA A 332 -2.83 4.23 -3.97
C ALA A 332 -2.48 5.61 -3.37
N CYS A 333 -3.41 6.56 -3.51
CA CYS A 333 -3.41 7.85 -2.81
C CYS A 333 -4.46 7.81 -1.70
N ILE A 334 -4.11 8.20 -0.47
CA ILE A 334 -5.06 8.28 0.65
C ILE A 334 -5.29 9.74 1.00
N VAL A 335 -6.54 10.18 1.06
CA VAL A 335 -6.93 11.50 1.55
C VAL A 335 -7.56 11.35 2.93
N PHE A 336 -6.86 11.79 3.98
CA PHE A 336 -7.47 11.97 5.29
C PHE A 336 -8.14 13.33 5.34
N ASP A 337 -9.46 13.36 5.17
CA ASP A 337 -10.26 14.57 5.34
C ASP A 337 -10.47 14.86 6.82
N MET A 338 -9.74 15.87 7.31
CA MET A 338 -9.78 16.33 8.69
C MET A 338 -10.84 17.43 8.92
N THR A 339 -11.67 17.74 7.93
CA THR A 339 -12.77 18.70 8.09
C THR A 339 -13.69 18.25 9.22
N GLY A 340 -13.88 19.11 10.22
CA GLY A 340 -14.69 18.79 11.40
C GLY A 340 -14.00 17.88 12.42
N PHE A 341 -12.69 17.64 12.30
CA PHE A 341 -11.92 16.89 13.29
C PHE A 341 -11.95 17.55 14.68
N SER A 342 -12.10 16.70 15.70
CA SER A 342 -11.97 17.04 17.11
C SER A 342 -11.19 15.94 17.85
N MET A 343 -10.79 16.19 19.10
CA MET A 343 -10.11 15.17 19.91
C MET A 343 -10.96 13.91 20.15
N ALA A 344 -12.29 13.99 20.05
CA ALA A 344 -13.16 12.81 20.14
C ALA A 344 -12.96 11.84 18.97
N ASN A 345 -12.39 12.31 17.85
CA ASN A 345 -12.11 11.51 16.67
C ASN A 345 -10.71 10.89 16.68
N MET A 346 -9.83 11.29 17.62
CA MET A 346 -8.48 10.77 17.68
C MET A 346 -8.45 9.40 18.34
N ASP A 347 -8.06 8.39 17.57
CA ASP A 347 -7.81 7.04 18.05
C ASP A 347 -6.49 6.51 17.49
N TYR A 348 -5.58 6.09 18.36
CA TYR A 348 -4.27 5.59 17.96
C TYR A 348 -4.30 4.12 17.52
N THR A 349 -5.33 3.35 17.89
CA THR A 349 -5.45 1.93 17.52
C THR A 349 -5.52 1.74 16.00
N PRO A 350 -6.51 2.30 15.28
CA PRO A 350 -6.57 2.16 13.82
C PRO A 350 -5.38 2.84 13.13
N VAL A 351 -4.81 3.91 13.70
CA VAL A 351 -3.61 4.55 13.13
C VAL A 351 -2.41 3.61 13.18
N LYS A 352 -2.12 2.99 14.33
CA LYS A 352 -1.02 2.02 14.45
C LYS A 352 -1.22 0.80 13.56
N PHE A 353 -2.46 0.33 13.43
CA PHE A 353 -2.79 -0.77 12.52
C PHE A 353 -2.54 -0.40 11.06
N MET A 354 -2.99 0.78 10.60
CA MET A 354 -2.70 1.26 9.24
C MET A 354 -1.20 1.39 8.98
N ILE A 355 -0.43 1.89 9.95
CA ILE A 355 1.03 1.96 9.86
C ILE A 355 1.62 0.55 9.67
N LYS A 356 1.24 -0.40 10.53
CA LYS A 356 1.66 -1.81 10.39
C LYS A 356 1.29 -2.38 9.02
N CYS A 357 0.09 -2.09 8.53
CA CYS A 357 -0.33 -2.53 7.20
C CYS A 357 0.64 -2.03 6.11
N PHE A 358 0.96 -0.74 6.05
CA PHE A 358 1.80 -0.20 4.97
C PHE A 358 3.30 -0.43 5.14
N GLU A 359 3.79 -0.67 6.36
CA GLU A 359 5.22 -0.93 6.62
C GLU A 359 5.60 -2.41 6.59
N ALA A 360 4.67 -3.31 6.94
CA ALA A 360 4.93 -4.75 7.07
C ALA A 360 4.17 -5.60 6.05
N ASN A 361 2.87 -5.38 5.89
CA ASN A 361 2.00 -6.35 5.20
C ASN A 361 1.66 -5.98 3.75
N TYR A 362 1.72 -4.69 3.42
CA TYR A 362 1.46 -4.12 2.10
C TYR A 362 2.59 -3.17 1.70
N PRO A 363 3.85 -3.65 1.68
CA PRO A 363 4.99 -2.82 1.33
C PRO A 363 4.79 -2.17 -0.03
N GLU A 364 5.32 -0.96 -0.18
CA GLU A 364 5.37 -0.27 -1.46
C GLU A 364 4.00 -0.10 -2.14
N SER A 365 2.90 -0.14 -1.38
CA SER A 365 1.52 0.02 -1.90
C SER A 365 0.97 1.44 -1.73
N LEU A 366 1.64 2.26 -0.92
CA LEU A 366 1.27 3.64 -0.66
C LEU A 366 2.09 4.60 -1.54
N GLY A 367 1.40 5.45 -2.30
CA GLY A 367 2.00 6.45 -3.18
C GLY A 367 2.01 7.85 -2.57
N ALA A 368 0.90 8.29 -2.00
CA ALA A 368 0.76 9.57 -1.31
C ALA A 368 -0.29 9.49 -0.19
N VAL A 369 -0.09 10.29 0.86
CA VAL A 369 -1.06 10.51 1.94
C VAL A 369 -1.30 12.01 2.05
N LEU A 370 -2.50 12.46 1.73
CA LEU A 370 -2.92 13.85 1.82
C LEU A 370 -3.71 14.04 3.11
N VAL A 371 -3.11 14.70 4.10
CA VAL A 371 -3.81 15.09 5.33
C VAL A 371 -4.42 16.47 5.10
N HIS A 372 -5.70 16.47 4.71
CA HIS A 372 -6.40 17.67 4.26
C HIS A 372 -7.13 18.37 5.41
N LYS A 373 -6.96 19.69 5.55
CA LYS A 373 -7.59 20.56 6.56
C LYS A 373 -7.33 20.14 8.01
N ALA A 374 -6.12 19.63 8.29
CA ALA A 374 -5.73 19.32 9.65
C ALA A 374 -5.77 20.59 10.54
N PRO A 375 -6.50 20.58 11.67
CA PRO A 375 -6.52 21.73 12.56
C PRO A 375 -5.14 21.93 13.23
N TRP A 376 -4.85 23.15 13.68
CA TRP A 376 -3.55 23.51 14.25
C TRP A 376 -3.07 22.57 15.38
N LEU A 377 -4.00 22.07 16.20
CA LEU A 377 -3.78 21.09 17.27
C LEU A 377 -3.18 19.77 16.74
N PHE A 378 -3.54 19.37 15.52
CA PHE A 378 -3.07 18.13 14.91
C PHE A 378 -1.55 18.14 14.70
N GLN A 379 -0.88 19.29 14.70
CA GLN A 379 0.59 19.35 14.64
C GLN A 379 1.25 18.63 15.83
N GLY A 380 0.64 18.64 17.02
CA GLY A 380 1.12 17.87 18.17
C GLY A 380 0.95 16.36 17.97
N ILE A 381 -0.22 15.96 17.46
CA ILE A 381 -0.56 14.56 17.15
C ILE A 381 0.37 14.02 16.06
N TRP A 382 0.58 14.79 14.99
CA TRP A 382 1.46 14.42 13.89
C TRP A 382 2.89 14.17 14.35
N LYS A 383 3.43 14.96 15.29
CA LYS A 383 4.77 14.69 15.85
C LYS A 383 4.86 13.31 16.51
N VAL A 384 3.79 12.86 17.16
CA VAL A 384 3.71 11.52 17.77
C VAL A 384 3.63 10.46 16.67
N ILE A 385 2.69 10.61 15.72
CA ILE A 385 2.50 9.65 14.61
C ILE A 385 3.77 9.52 13.77
N ARG A 386 4.41 10.64 13.43
CA ARG A 386 5.66 10.67 12.67
C ARG A 386 6.79 9.91 13.37
N GLY A 387 6.80 9.85 14.71
CA GLY A 387 7.76 9.05 15.47
C GLY A 387 7.54 7.54 15.36
N TRP A 388 6.37 7.10 14.87
CA TRP A 388 6.06 5.70 14.63
C TRP A 388 6.28 5.27 13.18
N LEU A 389 6.33 6.23 12.26
CA LEU A 389 6.48 5.98 10.84
C LEU A 389 7.93 5.74 10.47
N ASP A 390 8.18 4.77 9.60
CA ASP A 390 9.44 4.70 8.90
C ASP A 390 9.64 5.94 8.00
N PRO A 391 10.89 6.36 7.74
CA PRO A 391 11.16 7.58 6.99
C PRO A 391 10.57 7.60 5.57
N VAL A 392 10.43 6.45 4.91
CA VAL A 392 9.89 6.35 3.55
C VAL A 392 8.38 6.59 3.55
N VAL A 393 7.63 6.00 4.49
CA VAL A 393 6.19 6.29 4.63
C VAL A 393 5.97 7.72 5.11
N ALA A 394 6.76 8.22 6.07
CA ALA A 394 6.64 9.60 6.54
C ALA A 394 6.87 10.63 5.42
N ALA A 395 7.76 10.35 4.46
CA ALA A 395 8.03 11.22 3.32
C ALA A 395 6.88 11.30 2.30
N LYS A 396 5.94 10.34 2.33
CA LYS A 396 4.75 10.32 1.47
C LYS A 396 3.58 11.13 2.04
N VAL A 397 3.72 11.68 3.24
CA VAL A 397 2.67 12.48 3.91
C VAL A 397 2.79 13.95 3.52
N HIS A 398 1.71 14.48 2.96
CA HIS A 398 1.57 15.86 2.54
C HIS A 398 0.40 16.50 3.29
N PHE A 399 0.59 17.72 3.79
CA PHE A 399 -0.47 18.49 4.43
C PHE A 399 -1.04 19.47 3.43
N THR A 400 -2.36 19.46 3.27
CA THR A 400 -3.08 20.40 2.40
C THR A 400 -4.17 21.11 3.21
N ASN A 401 -4.48 22.36 2.89
CA ASN A 401 -5.42 23.20 3.67
C ASN A 401 -6.55 23.79 2.84
N ASN A 402 -6.40 23.80 1.52
CA ASN A 402 -7.35 24.37 0.58
C ASN A 402 -7.36 23.56 -0.73
N ARG A 403 -8.34 23.85 -1.58
CA ARG A 403 -8.49 23.24 -2.90
C ARG A 403 -7.21 23.29 -3.75
N ALA A 404 -6.54 24.45 -3.83
CA ALA A 404 -5.36 24.61 -4.69
C ALA A 404 -4.22 23.64 -4.32
N GLU A 405 -4.00 23.41 -3.02
CA GLU A 405 -3.01 22.44 -2.54
C GLU A 405 -3.42 20.98 -2.82
N LEU A 406 -4.72 20.64 -2.81
CA LEU A 406 -5.19 19.33 -3.26
C LEU A 406 -5.01 19.15 -4.77
N GLU A 407 -5.22 20.22 -5.54
CA GLU A 407 -5.07 20.22 -7.00
C GLU A 407 -3.63 19.98 -7.44
N GLU A 408 -2.62 20.13 -6.58
CA GLU A 408 -1.25 19.68 -6.88
C GLU A 408 -1.17 18.17 -7.11
N PHE A 409 -2.10 17.40 -6.51
CA PHE A 409 -2.11 15.93 -6.54
C PHE A 409 -3.27 15.37 -7.37
N ILE A 410 -4.46 15.96 -7.28
CA ILE A 410 -5.70 15.45 -7.90
C ILE A 410 -6.16 16.45 -8.96
N ALA A 411 -6.66 15.97 -10.10
CA ALA A 411 -7.20 16.88 -11.13
C ALA A 411 -8.51 17.54 -10.62
N PRO A 412 -8.80 18.81 -10.95
CA PRO A 412 -9.99 19.50 -10.44
C PRO A 412 -11.32 18.79 -10.72
N ASP A 413 -11.42 18.15 -11.89
CA ASP A 413 -12.55 17.36 -12.38
C ASP A 413 -12.58 15.91 -11.85
N HIS A 414 -11.53 15.47 -11.16
CA HIS A 414 -11.46 14.22 -10.40
C HIS A 414 -11.63 14.44 -8.89
N LEU A 415 -11.71 15.70 -8.45
CA LEU A 415 -11.88 16.06 -7.06
C LEU A 415 -13.37 16.25 -6.77
N ILE A 416 -13.91 15.46 -5.85
CA ILE A 416 -15.32 15.53 -5.46
C ILE A 416 -15.66 16.87 -4.80
N LYS A 417 -16.90 17.32 -4.98
CA LYS A 417 -17.42 18.55 -4.36
C LYS A 417 -17.28 18.60 -2.84
N GLU A 418 -17.35 17.46 -2.15
CA GLU A 418 -17.13 17.38 -0.70
C GLU A 418 -15.72 17.85 -0.30
N LEU A 419 -14.74 17.68 -1.20
CA LEU A 419 -13.37 18.16 -1.06
C LEU A 419 -13.11 19.45 -1.86
N GLU A 420 -14.18 20.22 -2.13
CA GLU A 420 -14.17 21.50 -2.85
C GLU A 420 -13.84 21.43 -4.35
N GLY A 421 -13.81 20.24 -4.96
CA GLY A 421 -13.56 20.09 -6.40
C GLY A 421 -14.78 20.27 -7.29
N ASP A 422 -14.60 20.00 -8.59
CA ASP A 422 -15.63 20.23 -9.62
C ASP A 422 -16.49 18.99 -9.90
N GLU A 423 -16.05 17.82 -9.44
CA GLU A 423 -16.75 16.57 -9.70
C GLU A 423 -18.03 16.45 -8.86
N ASN A 424 -19.16 16.36 -9.55
CA ASN A 424 -20.48 16.22 -8.94
C ASN A 424 -20.80 14.76 -8.58
N TRP A 425 -20.00 14.18 -7.68
CA TRP A 425 -20.20 12.84 -7.15
C TRP A 425 -20.36 12.88 -5.63
N GLU A 426 -21.21 12.00 -5.10
CA GLU A 426 -21.43 11.83 -3.67
C GLU A 426 -21.41 10.34 -3.31
N TYR A 427 -20.73 10.02 -2.22
CA TYR A 427 -20.73 8.65 -1.71
C TYR A 427 -22.14 8.22 -1.32
N LYS A 428 -22.59 7.11 -1.91
CA LYS A 428 -23.82 6.41 -1.52
C LYS A 428 -23.51 4.92 -1.44
N TYR A 429 -23.73 4.34 -0.27
CA TYR A 429 -23.66 2.89 -0.12
C TYR A 429 -24.86 2.24 -0.80
N ILE A 430 -24.57 1.27 -1.67
CA ILE A 430 -25.56 0.42 -2.33
C ILE A 430 -25.50 -0.93 -1.63
N GLU A 431 -26.62 -1.35 -1.03
CA GLU A 431 -26.71 -2.64 -0.36
C GLU A 431 -26.43 -3.81 -1.33
N PRO A 432 -25.84 -4.92 -0.85
CA PRO A 432 -25.71 -6.17 -1.60
C PRO A 432 -27.05 -6.63 -2.17
N ILE A 433 -27.05 -7.08 -3.42
CA ILE A 433 -28.24 -7.58 -4.10
C ILE A 433 -28.35 -9.10 -3.88
N THR A 434 -29.56 -9.59 -3.60
CA THR A 434 -29.80 -11.03 -3.46
C THR A 434 -29.32 -11.79 -4.69
N GLY A 435 -28.45 -12.77 -4.47
CA GLY A 435 -27.91 -13.62 -5.52
C GLY A 435 -26.69 -13.07 -6.26
N GLU A 436 -26.19 -11.87 -5.93
CA GLU A 436 -25.02 -11.29 -6.64
C GLU A 436 -23.74 -12.12 -6.53
N ASN A 437 -23.63 -12.94 -5.48
CA ASN A 437 -22.52 -13.85 -5.22
C ASN A 437 -22.85 -15.33 -5.53
N ASP A 438 -23.98 -15.63 -6.18
CA ASP A 438 -24.40 -17.03 -6.44
C ASP A 438 -23.41 -17.82 -7.29
N ARG A 439 -22.62 -17.14 -8.14
CA ARG A 439 -21.53 -17.77 -8.90
C ARG A 439 -20.50 -18.46 -8.01
N MET A 440 -20.28 -17.97 -6.78
CA MET A 440 -19.35 -18.59 -5.82
C MET A 440 -19.84 -19.96 -5.31
N LYS A 441 -21.13 -20.30 -5.51
CA LYS A 441 -21.67 -21.63 -5.20
C LYS A 441 -21.33 -22.67 -6.27
N ASP A 442 -20.97 -22.24 -7.48
CA ASP A 442 -20.50 -23.12 -8.56
C ASP A 442 -19.04 -23.52 -8.32
N THR A 443 -18.84 -24.49 -7.43
CA THR A 443 -17.52 -25.01 -7.09
C THR A 443 -16.89 -25.79 -8.24
N GLN A 444 -17.69 -26.41 -9.11
CA GLN A 444 -17.17 -27.17 -10.25
C GLN A 444 -16.45 -26.25 -11.25
N THR A 445 -17.07 -25.12 -11.61
CA THR A 445 -16.43 -24.15 -12.50
C THR A 445 -15.24 -23.50 -11.82
N ARG A 446 -15.37 -23.12 -10.53
CA ARG A 446 -14.26 -22.59 -9.75
C ARG A 446 -13.05 -23.51 -9.78
N ASP A 447 -13.23 -24.79 -9.48
CA ASP A 447 -12.13 -25.76 -9.36
C ASP A 447 -11.50 -26.04 -10.74
N ARG A 448 -12.30 -26.03 -11.81
CA ARG A 448 -11.79 -26.09 -13.19
C ARG A 448 -10.92 -24.87 -13.52
N LEU A 449 -11.36 -23.66 -13.17
CA LEU A 449 -10.60 -22.43 -13.41
C LEU A 449 -9.31 -22.40 -12.58
N LEU A 450 -9.38 -22.79 -11.30
CA LEU A 450 -8.20 -22.93 -10.44
C LEU A 450 -7.19 -23.93 -11.00
N THR A 451 -7.66 -25.06 -11.56
CA THR A 451 -6.78 -26.04 -12.21
C THR A 451 -6.11 -25.45 -13.45
N GLY A 452 -6.86 -24.73 -14.30
CA GLY A 452 -6.28 -24.05 -15.48
C GLY A 452 -5.26 -22.98 -15.10
N ARG A 453 -5.55 -22.21 -14.05
CA ARG A 453 -4.63 -21.22 -13.47
C ARG A 453 -3.35 -21.86 -12.94
N GLU A 454 -3.45 -23.00 -12.27
CA GLU A 454 -2.32 -23.74 -11.74
C GLU A 454 -1.35 -24.19 -12.85
N GLU A 455 -1.86 -24.53 -14.04
CA GLU A 455 -1.00 -24.83 -15.20
C GLU A 455 -0.25 -23.60 -15.72
N LEU A 456 -0.88 -22.41 -15.72
CA LEU A 456 -0.20 -21.17 -16.05
C LEU A 456 0.87 -20.83 -15.01
N VAL A 457 0.59 -21.06 -13.73
CA VAL A 457 1.55 -20.88 -12.63
C VAL A 457 2.77 -21.79 -12.85
N LYS A 458 2.56 -23.09 -13.06
CA LYS A 458 3.67 -24.04 -13.34
C LYS A 458 4.48 -23.62 -14.56
N LYS A 459 3.82 -23.13 -15.61
CA LYS A 459 4.51 -22.62 -16.80
C LYS A 459 5.37 -21.41 -16.46
N PHE A 460 4.84 -20.44 -15.70
CA PHE A 460 5.61 -19.27 -15.26
C PHE A 460 6.80 -19.66 -14.38
N GLU A 461 6.60 -20.57 -13.42
CA GLU A 461 7.67 -21.08 -12.55
C GLU A 461 8.78 -21.73 -13.37
N HIS A 462 8.42 -22.64 -14.28
CA HIS A 462 9.38 -23.30 -15.17
C HIS A 462 10.15 -22.29 -16.04
N THR A 463 9.45 -21.39 -16.73
CA THR A 463 10.12 -20.36 -17.57
C THR A 463 10.98 -19.42 -16.73
N THR A 464 10.60 -19.15 -15.48
CA THR A 464 11.41 -18.35 -14.56
C THR A 464 12.70 -19.08 -14.16
N ARG A 465 12.64 -20.39 -13.89
CA ARG A 465 13.85 -21.19 -13.63
C ARG A 465 14.78 -21.24 -14.84
N GLU A 466 14.24 -21.40 -16.04
CA GLU A 466 15.02 -21.32 -17.28
C GLU A 466 15.66 -19.94 -17.49
N TRP A 467 14.93 -18.86 -17.20
CA TRP A 467 15.44 -17.50 -17.28
C TRP A 467 16.55 -17.23 -16.25
N ILE A 468 16.47 -17.84 -15.06
CA ILE A 468 17.53 -17.78 -14.05
C ILE A 468 18.81 -18.50 -14.54
N ARG A 469 18.68 -19.65 -15.23
CA ARG A 469 19.81 -20.40 -15.81
C ARG A 469 20.47 -19.69 -16.98
N HIS A 470 19.68 -18.95 -17.76
CA HIS A 470 20.12 -18.26 -18.96
C HIS A 470 19.93 -16.74 -18.81
N PRO A 471 20.67 -16.08 -17.90
CA PRO A 471 20.45 -14.67 -17.58
C PRO A 471 20.81 -13.73 -18.74
N ASP A 472 21.67 -14.18 -19.65
CA ASP A 472 22.25 -13.36 -20.71
C ASP A 472 21.93 -13.89 -22.12
N GLY A 473 22.20 -13.05 -23.11
CA GLY A 473 22.08 -13.40 -24.52
C GLY A 473 20.65 -13.50 -25.03
N GLU A 474 20.51 -14.01 -26.25
CA GLU A 474 19.22 -14.13 -26.93
C GLU A 474 18.23 -15.09 -26.23
N PRO A 475 18.66 -16.26 -25.70
CA PRO A 475 17.76 -17.14 -24.95
C PRO A 475 17.14 -16.45 -23.73
N GLY A 476 17.93 -15.71 -22.95
CA GLY A 476 17.44 -14.97 -21.77
C GLY A 476 16.39 -13.91 -22.12
N LYS A 477 16.59 -13.18 -23.23
CA LYS A 477 15.61 -12.21 -23.75
C LYS A 477 14.30 -12.88 -24.16
N GLN A 478 14.37 -14.01 -24.85
CA GLN A 478 13.19 -14.78 -25.27
C GLN A 478 12.43 -15.32 -24.06
N LEU A 479 13.12 -15.85 -23.05
CA LEU A 479 12.53 -16.33 -21.81
C LEU A 479 11.85 -15.18 -21.03
N LYS A 480 12.47 -14.00 -20.98
CA LYS A 480 11.86 -12.80 -20.37
C LYS A 480 10.56 -12.39 -21.09
N ALA A 481 10.57 -12.40 -22.42
CA ALA A 481 9.38 -12.12 -23.22
C ALA A 481 8.27 -13.18 -23.04
N GLU A 482 8.65 -14.45 -22.88
CA GLU A 482 7.69 -15.52 -22.60
C GLU A 482 7.08 -15.39 -21.19
N ARG A 483 7.89 -15.05 -20.17
CA ARG A 483 7.39 -14.76 -18.81
C ARG A 483 6.36 -13.64 -18.82
N GLU A 484 6.62 -12.56 -19.57
CA GLU A 484 5.69 -11.44 -19.73
C GLU A 484 4.36 -11.89 -20.36
N LYS A 485 4.41 -12.73 -21.41
CA LYS A 485 3.20 -13.29 -22.01
C LYS A 485 2.41 -14.13 -21.00
N ILE A 486 3.08 -14.98 -20.23
CA ILE A 486 2.41 -15.81 -19.21
C ILE A 486 1.82 -14.94 -18.10
N ALA A 487 2.51 -13.88 -17.68
CA ALA A 487 2.00 -12.93 -16.69
C ALA A 487 0.71 -12.24 -17.17
N LYS A 488 0.64 -11.85 -18.46
CA LYS A 488 -0.60 -11.32 -19.06
C LYS A 488 -1.74 -12.34 -19.04
N LEU A 489 -1.46 -13.60 -19.39
CA LEU A 489 -2.45 -14.67 -19.31
C LEU A 489 -2.92 -14.90 -17.87
N LEU A 490 -2.02 -14.88 -16.88
CA LEU A 490 -2.39 -14.98 -15.46
C LEU A 490 -3.28 -13.82 -15.00
N LYS A 491 -3.04 -12.60 -15.50
CA LYS A 491 -3.89 -11.44 -15.23
C LYS A 491 -5.30 -11.63 -15.81
N GLU A 492 -5.41 -11.98 -17.10
CA GLU A 492 -6.69 -12.21 -17.77
C GLU A 492 -7.48 -13.37 -17.15
N ASP A 493 -6.79 -14.48 -16.85
CA ASP A 493 -7.37 -15.64 -16.18
C ASP A 493 -7.95 -15.30 -14.80
N TYR A 494 -7.28 -14.43 -14.03
CA TYR A 494 -7.79 -14.04 -12.72
C TYR A 494 -9.18 -13.41 -12.79
N TRP A 495 -9.44 -12.57 -13.79
CA TRP A 495 -10.75 -11.93 -13.94
C TRP A 495 -11.85 -12.91 -14.38
N ASN A 496 -11.50 -14.02 -15.02
CA ASN A 496 -12.43 -15.13 -15.25
C ASN A 496 -12.75 -15.90 -13.95
N LEU A 497 -11.77 -16.03 -13.05
CA LEU A 497 -11.89 -16.70 -11.76
C LEU A 497 -12.59 -15.84 -10.69
N ASP A 498 -12.37 -14.53 -10.71
CA ASP A 498 -12.81 -13.56 -9.70
C ASP A 498 -14.28 -13.72 -9.25
N PRO A 499 -15.28 -13.89 -10.16
CA PRO A 499 -16.69 -14.07 -9.78
C PRO A 499 -16.97 -15.32 -8.92
N TYR A 500 -16.04 -16.27 -8.87
CA TYR A 500 -16.18 -17.54 -8.15
C TYR A 500 -15.46 -17.58 -6.81
N ILE A 501 -14.59 -16.59 -6.53
CA ILE A 501 -13.70 -16.60 -5.35
C ILE A 501 -13.81 -15.35 -4.48
N ARG A 502 -14.37 -14.24 -5.00
CA ARG A 502 -14.47 -12.97 -4.29
C ARG A 502 -15.91 -12.48 -4.27
N ALA A 503 -16.38 -12.03 -3.11
CA ALA A 503 -17.66 -11.36 -2.99
C ALA A 503 -17.66 -9.99 -3.71
N ARG A 504 -18.78 -9.64 -4.34
CA ARG A 504 -18.96 -8.33 -4.96
C ARG A 504 -18.95 -7.23 -3.90
N THR A 505 -18.29 -6.13 -4.22
CA THR A 505 -18.19 -4.93 -3.39
C THR A 505 -19.15 -3.85 -3.90
N LEU A 506 -19.26 -2.75 -3.15
CA LEU A 506 -19.93 -1.53 -3.62
C LEU A 506 -19.47 -1.11 -5.03
N TYR A 507 -18.17 -1.21 -5.32
CA TYR A 507 -17.60 -0.73 -6.58
C TYR A 507 -17.88 -1.67 -7.74
N ASP A 508 -18.07 -2.96 -7.49
CA ASP A 508 -18.62 -3.88 -8.50
C ASP A 508 -20.08 -3.49 -8.82
N ARG A 509 -20.90 -3.23 -7.79
CA ARG A 509 -22.32 -2.84 -7.95
C ARG A 509 -22.50 -1.49 -8.65
N GLN A 510 -21.58 -0.56 -8.42
CA GLN A 510 -21.57 0.74 -9.10
C GLN A 510 -21.10 0.63 -10.56
N GLY A 511 -20.41 -0.45 -10.94
CA GLY A 511 -19.76 -0.59 -12.24
C GLY A 511 -18.36 0.02 -12.31
N ALA A 512 -17.82 0.46 -11.17
CA ALA A 512 -16.49 1.05 -11.09
C ALA A 512 -15.39 0.00 -11.22
N ILE A 513 -15.65 -1.24 -10.81
CA ILE A 513 -14.82 -2.41 -11.16
C ILE A 513 -15.59 -3.22 -12.21
N GLN A 514 -15.04 -3.30 -13.42
CA GLN A 514 -15.62 -4.06 -14.52
C GLN A 514 -15.19 -5.52 -14.48
N SER A 515 -15.91 -6.39 -15.21
CA SER A 515 -15.66 -7.83 -15.21
C SER A 515 -14.31 -8.26 -15.78
N ASP A 516 -13.66 -7.40 -16.57
CA ASP A 516 -12.32 -7.59 -17.12
C ASP A 516 -11.22 -6.92 -16.28
N GLY A 517 -11.60 -6.32 -15.14
CA GLY A 517 -10.69 -5.62 -14.25
C GLY A 517 -10.39 -4.18 -14.61
N LYS A 518 -10.98 -3.64 -15.69
CA LYS A 518 -10.90 -2.20 -15.95
C LYS A 518 -11.70 -1.43 -14.91
N THR A 519 -11.29 -0.18 -14.71
CA THR A 519 -11.99 0.73 -13.81
C THR A 519 -12.63 1.88 -14.57
N ASP A 520 -13.86 2.23 -14.18
CA ASP A 520 -14.56 3.40 -14.72
C ASP A 520 -15.17 4.19 -13.56
N TRP A 521 -14.51 5.27 -13.17
CA TRP A 521 -14.96 6.10 -12.04
C TRP A 521 -15.92 7.21 -12.47
N TYR A 522 -15.87 7.65 -13.73
CA TYR A 522 -16.43 8.94 -14.15
C TYR A 522 -17.57 8.83 -15.16
N SER A 523 -17.67 7.72 -15.90
CA SER A 523 -18.76 7.55 -16.87
C SER A 523 -20.03 6.99 -16.24
N LEU A 524 -19.95 6.56 -14.98
CA LEU A 524 -21.05 5.99 -14.23
C LEU A 524 -22.06 7.08 -13.86
N LYS A 525 -23.27 6.99 -14.41
CA LYS A 525 -24.39 7.78 -13.92
C LYS A 525 -24.79 7.24 -12.55
N PRO A 526 -25.06 8.10 -11.56
CA PRO A 526 -25.66 7.65 -10.30
C PRO A 526 -26.89 6.79 -10.61
N PRO A 527 -27.08 5.64 -9.96
CA PRO A 527 -28.31 4.88 -10.13
C PRO A 527 -29.48 5.83 -9.88
N ALA A 528 -30.43 5.88 -10.82
CA ALA A 528 -31.65 6.65 -10.64
C ALA A 528 -32.25 6.21 -9.30
N ALA A 529 -32.52 7.16 -8.41
CA ALA A 529 -33.17 6.88 -7.14
C ALA A 529 -34.39 6.01 -7.44
N ALA A 530 -34.41 4.79 -6.91
CA ALA A 530 -35.58 3.94 -6.98
C ALA A 530 -36.74 4.80 -6.49
N GLY A 531 -37.69 5.08 -7.39
CA GLY A 531 -38.68 6.12 -7.20
C GLY A 531 -39.31 5.97 -5.83
N ALA A 532 -39.30 7.05 -5.04
CA ALA A 532 -40.27 7.21 -4.00
C ALA A 532 -41.63 6.99 -4.67
N SER A 533 -42.29 5.88 -4.35
CA SER A 533 -43.69 5.70 -4.71
C SER A 533 -44.44 6.79 -3.96
N THR A 534 -44.73 7.89 -4.65
CA THR A 534 -45.78 8.80 -4.23
C THR A 534 -47.05 7.97 -4.24
N SER A 535 -47.52 7.55 -3.07
CA SER A 535 -48.87 7.04 -2.91
C SER A 535 -49.83 8.09 -3.44
N ALA A 536 -50.72 7.69 -4.34
CA ALA A 536 -51.70 8.57 -4.97
C ALA A 536 -52.87 8.97 -4.03
N ASP A 537 -52.66 8.94 -2.70
CA ASP A 537 -53.72 9.11 -1.71
C ASP A 537 -53.64 10.43 -0.91
N ASP A 538 -52.74 11.35 -1.26
CA ASP A 538 -52.71 12.70 -0.66
C ASP A 538 -53.19 13.76 -1.68
N ILE A 539 -54.44 13.64 -2.11
CA ILE A 539 -55.27 14.77 -2.55
C ILE A 539 -56.67 14.57 -1.95
N ASP A 540 -56.93 15.24 -0.83
CA ASP A 540 -58.26 15.73 -0.43
C ASP A 540 -58.12 17.12 0.18
#